data_AF-A0A1F7F511-F1
#
_entry.id   AF-A0A1F7F511-F1
#
_cell.length_a   1.000
_cell.length_b   1.000
_cell.length_c   1.000
_cell.angle_alpha   90.00
_cell.angle_beta   90.00
_cell.angle_gamma   90.00
#
_symmetry.space_group_name_H-M   'P 1'
#
loop_
_entity.id
_entity.type
_entity.pdbx_description
1 polymer ?
#
loop_
_entity_poly.entity_id
_entity_poly.type
_entity_poly.pdbx_seq_one_letter_code
_entity_poly.pdbx_strand_id
1 'polypeptide(L)'
;MTLEYIFLYETVMEPNNIKPLKIVTVRMVCKSAAMLVISICAGFFYQLHSGSKEFGTRGATSFRIMAKNGASDGEERRNNVYFPGERLQCIYSCADKNKFILLSVDDEGDVSVYCPQIGDSSIVLEKGNDVPLVNTILLDGHIGPELYAAIFSEEKLSVVAVRAGIGEQLLAGTPIGKIVINVGHDADARTVFIEKRQKAR
;
A
#
# COMPACT_ATOMS: atom_id res chain seq x y z
N MET A 1 -1.69 -17.82 -37.09
CA MET A 1 -2.52 -17.28 -38.19
C MET A 1 -1.70 -16.23 -38.90
N THR A 2 -1.18 -16.57 -40.08
CA THR A 2 -0.35 -15.68 -40.89
C THR A 2 -1.28 -14.95 -41.84
N LEU A 3 -1.40 -13.63 -41.72
CA LEU A 3 -2.11 -12.82 -42.71
C LEU A 3 -1.09 -12.27 -43.70
N GLU A 4 -1.13 -12.78 -44.92
CA GLU A 4 -0.44 -12.21 -46.07
C GLU A 4 -1.35 -11.16 -46.70
N TYR A 5 -0.87 -9.92 -46.81
CA TYR A 5 -1.53 -8.88 -47.58
C TYR A 5 -0.72 -8.63 -48.86
N ILE A 6 -1.32 -8.90 -50.01
CA ILE A 6 -0.78 -8.61 -51.33
C ILE A 6 -1.37 -7.28 -51.79
N PHE A 7 -0.56 -6.23 -51.89
CA PHE A 7 -0.95 -4.99 -52.56
C PHE A 7 -0.56 -5.07 -54.03
N LEU A 8 -1.55 -5.19 -54.92
CA LEU A 8 -1.42 -4.97 -56.35
C LEU A 8 -1.53 -3.46 -56.61
N TYR A 9 -0.45 -2.83 -57.05
CA TYR A 9 -0.51 -1.49 -57.61
C TYR A 9 -0.71 -1.57 -59.12
N GLU A 10 -1.85 -1.05 -59.59
CA GLU A 10 -2.12 -0.80 -61.00
C GLU A 10 -1.28 0.41 -61.45
N THR A 11 -0.39 0.21 -62.42
CA THR A 11 0.40 1.28 -63.03
C THR A 11 0.01 1.44 -64.48
N VAL A 12 -0.34 2.68 -64.81
CA VAL A 12 -0.66 3.17 -66.16
C VAL A 12 0.54 2.89 -67.08
N MET A 13 0.24 2.28 -68.23
CA MET A 13 1.19 1.82 -69.23
C MET A 13 1.89 2.99 -69.94
N GLU A 14 3.22 3.03 -69.87
CA GLU A 14 4.07 3.75 -70.81
C GLU A 14 4.94 2.69 -71.55
N PRO A 15 4.96 2.66 -72.90
CA PRO A 15 5.50 1.53 -73.64
C PRO A 15 7.02 1.66 -73.79
N ASN A 16 7.74 0.54 -73.66
CA ASN A 16 9.14 0.32 -74.03
C ASN A 16 10.24 0.50 -72.95
N ASN A 17 10.06 -0.05 -71.75
CA ASN A 17 11.24 -0.48 -70.98
C ASN A 17 10.92 -1.58 -69.95
N ILE A 18 11.09 -2.84 -70.33
CA ILE A 18 10.85 -4.00 -69.46
C ILE A 18 12.08 -4.20 -68.56
N LYS A 19 11.99 -3.78 -67.30
CA LYS A 19 12.90 -4.23 -66.23
C LYS A 19 12.11 -5.09 -65.23
N PRO A 20 12.61 -6.26 -64.80
CA PRO A 20 11.88 -7.11 -63.86
C PRO A 20 11.78 -6.44 -62.48
N LEU A 21 10.56 -6.34 -61.95
CA LEU A 21 10.28 -5.85 -60.59
C LEU A 21 10.94 -6.78 -59.56
N LYS A 22 11.77 -6.21 -58.67
CA LYS A 22 12.25 -6.90 -57.46
C LYS A 22 11.12 -6.94 -56.44
N ILE A 23 10.64 -8.14 -56.14
CA ILE A 23 9.73 -8.41 -55.03
C ILE A 23 10.56 -8.33 -53.73
N VAL A 24 10.29 -7.31 -52.91
CA VAL A 24 10.89 -7.18 -51.58
C VAL A 24 9.86 -7.62 -50.53
N THR A 25 10.05 -8.80 -49.99
CA THR A 25 9.20 -9.35 -48.92
C THR A 25 9.64 -8.77 -47.58
N VAL A 26 8.92 -7.77 -47.07
CA VAL A 26 9.19 -7.21 -45.74
C VAL A 26 8.49 -8.08 -44.68
N ARG A 27 9.26 -8.97 -44.03
CA ARG A 27 8.81 -9.69 -42.83
C ARG A 27 8.88 -8.75 -41.63
N MET A 28 7.79 -8.01 -41.35
CA MET A 28 7.71 -7.14 -40.17
C MET A 28 7.28 -7.96 -38.94
N VAL A 29 8.10 -7.92 -37.90
CA VAL A 29 8.05 -8.77 -36.72
C VAL A 29 6.91 -8.34 -35.77
N CYS A 30 5.78 -9.06 -35.79
CA CYS A 30 4.68 -8.91 -34.82
C CYS A 30 5.01 -9.47 -33.40
N LYS A 31 6.23 -9.28 -32.89
CA LYS A 31 6.60 -9.71 -31.52
C LYS A 31 6.63 -8.56 -30.51
N SER A 32 6.75 -7.31 -30.95
CA SER A 32 6.88 -6.16 -30.06
C SER A 32 5.55 -5.68 -29.47
N ALA A 33 4.45 -5.74 -30.24
CA ALA A 33 3.14 -5.27 -29.76
C ALA A 33 2.55 -6.15 -28.65
N ALA A 34 2.73 -7.48 -28.73
CA ALA A 34 2.21 -8.40 -27.73
C ALA A 34 2.93 -8.28 -26.37
N MET A 35 4.25 -8.03 -26.37
CA MET A 35 4.99 -7.82 -25.13
C MET A 35 4.61 -6.51 -24.42
N LEU A 36 4.33 -5.44 -25.18
CA LEU A 36 3.96 -4.16 -24.60
C LEU A 36 2.58 -4.23 -23.90
N VAL A 37 1.61 -4.92 -24.52
CA VAL A 37 0.26 -5.09 -23.95
C VAL A 37 0.29 -5.96 -22.68
N ILE A 38 1.09 -7.02 -22.65
CA ILE A 38 1.24 -7.86 -21.45
C ILE A 38 1.92 -7.07 -20.32
N SER A 39 2.93 -6.25 -20.63
CA SER A 39 3.63 -5.45 -19.62
C SER A 39 2.74 -4.34 -19.04
N ILE A 40 1.90 -3.72 -19.87
CA ILE A 40 0.90 -2.74 -19.42
C ILE A 40 -0.18 -3.41 -18.56
N CYS A 41 -0.70 -4.57 -18.97
CA CYS A 41 -1.67 -5.32 -18.15
C CYS A 41 -1.05 -5.83 -16.84
N ALA A 42 0.21 -6.26 -16.83
CA ALA A 42 0.90 -6.68 -15.61
C ALA A 42 1.14 -5.50 -14.66
N GLY A 43 1.54 -4.33 -15.18
CA GLY A 43 1.68 -3.11 -14.40
C GLY A 43 0.35 -2.63 -13.81
N PHE A 44 -0.72 -2.64 -14.62
CA PHE A 44 -2.06 -2.26 -14.17
C PHE A 44 -2.61 -3.26 -13.15
N PHE A 45 -2.37 -4.56 -13.33
CA PHE A 45 -2.76 -5.60 -12.37
C PHE A 45 -2.00 -5.48 -11.05
N TYR A 46 -0.69 -5.16 -11.07
CA TYR A 46 0.10 -4.91 -9.86
C TYR A 46 -0.39 -3.67 -9.11
N GLN A 47 -0.78 -2.63 -9.84
CA GLN A 47 -1.26 -1.37 -9.26
C GLN A 47 -2.69 -1.48 -8.71
N LEU A 48 -3.54 -2.34 -9.30
CA LEU A 48 -4.86 -2.71 -8.75
C LEU A 48 -4.81 -3.74 -7.61
N HIS A 49 -3.78 -4.59 -7.54
CA HIS A 49 -3.56 -5.55 -6.44
C HIS A 49 -2.58 -5.07 -5.37
N SER A 50 -2.24 -3.78 -5.35
CA SER A 50 -1.47 -3.18 -4.24
C SER A 50 -2.31 -2.98 -2.96
N GLY A 51 -3.51 -3.56 -2.89
CA GLY A 51 -4.30 -3.72 -1.67
C GLY A 51 -3.88 -4.99 -0.93
N SER A 52 -3.41 -4.80 0.31
CA SER A 52 -3.13 -5.82 1.34
C SER A 52 -2.37 -7.07 0.85
N LYS A 53 -1.04 -7.04 0.95
CA LYS A 53 -0.25 -8.29 1.01
C LYS A 53 -0.53 -9.00 2.33
N GLU A 54 -1.60 -9.79 2.37
CA GLU A 54 -1.71 -10.88 3.32
C GLU A 54 -0.90 -12.08 2.79
N PHE A 55 0.33 -12.20 3.25
CA PHE A 55 1.00 -13.50 3.34
C PHE A 55 1.77 -13.51 4.66
N GLY A 56 1.09 -13.98 5.70
CA GLY A 56 1.71 -14.29 6.99
C GLY A 56 2.61 -15.51 6.82
N THR A 57 3.89 -15.29 6.58
CA THR A 57 4.91 -16.30 6.87
C THR A 57 4.92 -16.49 8.38
N ARG A 58 4.58 -17.69 8.87
CA ARG A 58 4.71 -18.04 10.30
C ARG A 58 6.08 -17.58 10.79
N GLY A 59 6.11 -16.57 11.67
CA GLY A 59 7.32 -15.97 12.24
C GLY A 59 7.52 -14.47 11.95
N ALA A 60 6.83 -13.88 10.97
CA ALA A 60 6.97 -12.46 10.65
C ALA A 60 6.06 -11.56 11.52
N THR A 61 6.57 -10.39 11.93
CA THR A 61 5.76 -9.35 12.56
C THR A 61 4.64 -8.90 11.65
N SER A 62 3.41 -8.88 12.16
CA SER A 62 2.22 -8.44 11.42
C SER A 62 1.37 -7.50 12.27
N PHE A 63 0.64 -6.62 11.58
CA PHE A 63 -0.29 -5.69 12.18
C PHE A 63 -1.50 -5.51 11.26
N ARG A 64 -2.70 -5.62 11.83
CA ARG A 64 -3.98 -5.51 11.12
C ARG A 64 -4.98 -4.72 11.95
N ILE A 65 -5.94 -4.09 11.28
CA ILE A 65 -6.98 -3.29 11.90
C ILE A 65 -8.36 -3.82 11.50
N MET A 66 -9.19 -4.12 12.50
CA MET A 66 -10.55 -4.63 12.31
C MET A 66 -11.58 -3.62 12.84
N ALA A 67 -12.61 -3.30 12.05
CA ALA A 67 -13.77 -2.54 12.51
C ALA A 67 -14.64 -3.42 13.42
N LYS A 68 -14.78 -3.05 14.69
CA LYS A 68 -15.55 -3.77 15.70
C LYS A 68 -16.77 -2.94 16.15
N ASN A 69 -17.89 -3.14 15.47
CA ASN A 69 -19.14 -2.46 15.80
C ASN A 69 -19.94 -3.25 16.84
N GLY A 70 -19.72 -2.95 18.12
CA GLY A 70 -20.43 -3.59 19.23
C GLY A 70 -19.96 -5.02 19.51
N ALA A 71 -20.89 -5.97 19.57
CA ALA A 71 -20.60 -7.37 19.91
C ALA A 71 -20.15 -8.23 18.72
N SER A 72 -19.99 -7.66 17.52
CA SER A 72 -19.51 -8.38 16.33
C SER A 72 -18.05 -8.84 16.47
N ASP A 73 -17.69 -9.93 15.80
CA ASP A 73 -16.33 -10.50 15.75
C ASP A 73 -15.28 -9.60 15.06
N GLY A 74 -15.70 -8.44 14.54
CA GLY A 74 -14.86 -7.47 13.87
C GLY A 74 -14.68 -7.79 12.38
N GLU A 75 -14.51 -6.76 11.57
CA GLU A 75 -14.37 -6.87 10.11
C GLU A 75 -13.07 -6.22 9.65
N GLU A 76 -12.21 -6.97 8.95
CA GLU A 76 -11.08 -6.41 8.22
C GLU A 76 -11.55 -5.95 6.82
N ARG A 77 -11.34 -4.67 6.50
CA ARG A 77 -11.85 -4.07 5.27
C ARG A 77 -10.74 -3.89 4.25
N ARG A 78 -10.84 -4.57 3.10
CA ARG A 78 -9.82 -4.55 2.04
C ARG A 78 -9.48 -3.16 1.48
N ASN A 79 -10.43 -2.23 1.53
CA ASN A 79 -10.22 -0.87 1.02
C ASN A 79 -9.83 0.13 2.13
N ASN A 80 -9.71 -0.34 3.37
CA ASN A 80 -9.45 0.49 4.54
C ASN A 80 -10.37 1.74 4.65
N VAL A 81 -11.62 1.60 4.19
CA VAL A 81 -12.63 2.65 4.33
C VAL A 81 -13.40 2.43 5.62
N TYR A 82 -13.41 3.43 6.48
CA TYR A 82 -14.06 3.39 7.78
C TYR A 82 -14.98 4.59 7.98
N PHE A 83 -15.88 4.48 8.95
CA PHE A 83 -16.88 5.50 9.25
C PHE A 83 -16.63 6.14 10.63
N PRO A 84 -16.89 7.44 10.79
CA PRO A 84 -16.89 8.11 12.08
C PRO A 84 -17.71 7.35 13.15
N GLY A 85 -17.18 7.30 14.36
CA GLY A 85 -17.79 6.61 15.50
C GLY A 85 -17.60 5.09 15.53
N GLU A 86 -16.98 4.49 14.51
CA GLU A 86 -16.60 3.07 14.57
C GLU A 86 -15.45 2.86 15.56
N ARG A 87 -15.45 1.68 16.19
CA ARG A 87 -14.34 1.23 17.04
C ARG A 87 -13.45 0.32 16.23
N LEU A 88 -12.15 0.57 16.24
CA LEU A 88 -11.16 -0.27 15.60
C LEU A 88 -10.42 -1.11 16.64
N GLN A 89 -10.32 -2.40 16.37
CA GLN A 89 -9.49 -3.34 17.10
C GLN A 89 -8.19 -3.54 16.33
N CYS A 90 -7.07 -3.21 16.96
CA CYS A 90 -5.76 -3.52 16.44
C CYS A 90 -5.36 -4.95 16.84
N ILE A 91 -4.81 -5.70 15.90
CA ILE A 91 -4.32 -7.06 16.10
C ILE A 91 -2.87 -7.12 15.63
N TYR A 92 -2.01 -7.72 16.43
CA TYR A 92 -0.60 -7.94 16.08
C TYR A 92 -0.22 -9.41 16.17
N SER A 93 0.81 -9.77 15.42
CA SER A 93 1.56 -11.02 15.64
C SER A 93 3.04 -10.70 15.72
N CYS A 94 3.75 -11.33 16.64
CA CYS A 94 5.21 -11.25 16.73
C CYS A 94 5.78 -12.56 17.30
N ALA A 95 6.90 -13.01 16.71
CA ALA A 95 7.58 -14.24 17.15
C ALA A 95 8.31 -14.05 18.48
N ASP A 96 8.90 -12.87 18.67
CA ASP A 96 9.68 -12.49 19.85
C ASP A 96 9.13 -11.23 20.52
N LYS A 97 9.57 -11.00 21.76
CA LYS A 97 9.24 -9.76 22.48
C LYS A 97 9.81 -8.57 21.71
N ASN A 98 8.93 -7.68 21.29
CA ASN A 98 9.29 -6.51 20.51
C ASN A 98 8.90 -5.24 21.26
N LYS A 99 9.69 -4.19 21.06
CA LYS A 99 9.32 -2.84 21.44
C LYS A 99 8.31 -2.31 20.44
N PHE A 100 7.30 -1.61 20.93
CA PHE A 100 6.16 -1.22 20.12
C PHE A 100 5.68 0.19 20.36
N ILE A 101 5.35 0.87 19.27
CA ILE A 101 4.62 2.14 19.24
C ILE A 101 3.48 2.01 18.23
N LEU A 102 2.29 2.48 18.60
CA LEU A 102 1.17 2.69 17.69
C LEU A 102 0.81 4.17 17.71
N LEU A 103 0.81 4.78 16.54
CA LEU A 103 0.43 6.18 16.33
C LEU A 103 -0.43 6.33 15.08
N SER A 104 -1.10 7.47 14.96
CA SER A 104 -1.66 7.94 13.70
C SER A 104 -1.11 9.30 13.29
N VAL A 105 -1.26 9.58 11.99
CA VAL A 105 -1.05 10.89 11.38
C VAL A 105 -2.29 11.21 10.56
N ASP A 106 -3.00 12.27 10.90
CA ASP A 106 -4.16 12.72 10.13
C ASP A 106 -3.78 13.63 8.96
N ASP A 107 -4.79 14.08 8.20
CA ASP A 107 -4.65 14.96 7.03
C ASP A 107 -4.25 16.41 7.35
N GLU A 108 -4.34 16.82 8.61
CA GLU A 108 -3.81 18.08 9.11
C GLU A 108 -2.33 17.96 9.51
N GLY A 109 -1.81 16.72 9.58
CA GLY A 109 -0.45 16.40 9.97
C GLY A 109 -0.28 16.23 11.47
N ASP A 110 -1.37 16.16 12.23
CA ASP A 110 -1.32 15.94 13.67
C ASP A 110 -1.00 14.48 13.99
N VAL A 111 -0.04 14.29 14.90
CA VAL A 111 0.45 12.97 15.30
C VAL A 111 -0.12 12.58 16.66
N SER A 112 -1.01 11.58 16.65
CA SER A 112 -1.66 11.02 17.84
C SER A 112 -1.03 9.68 18.22
N VAL A 113 -0.75 9.47 19.51
CA VAL A 113 -0.12 8.22 20.01
C VAL A 113 -1.17 7.40 20.76
N TYR A 114 -1.40 6.17 20.31
CA TYR A 114 -2.36 5.24 20.92
C TYR A 114 -1.67 4.19 21.81
N CYS A 115 -0.39 3.93 21.55
CA CYS A 115 0.42 3.01 22.33
C CYS A 115 1.89 3.45 22.29
N PRO A 116 2.58 3.65 23.43
CA PRO A 116 2.09 3.61 24.82
C PRO A 116 0.96 4.63 25.10
N GLN A 117 0.12 4.36 26.09
CA GLN A 117 -0.84 5.36 26.60
C GLN A 117 -0.20 6.36 27.56
N ILE A 118 0.86 5.94 28.25
CA ILE A 118 1.56 6.72 29.26
C ILE A 118 3.07 6.57 29.04
N GLY A 119 3.77 7.69 29.08
CA GLY A 119 5.22 7.76 28.97
C GLY A 119 5.72 7.92 27.54
N ASP A 120 6.99 8.30 27.43
CA ASP A 120 7.59 8.75 26.17
C ASP A 120 8.44 7.66 25.49
N SER A 121 8.16 6.40 25.78
CA SER A 121 8.95 5.26 25.31
C SER A 121 8.08 4.07 24.92
N SER A 122 8.50 3.34 23.90
CA SER A 122 7.87 2.11 23.43
C SER A 122 7.54 1.12 24.56
N ILE A 123 6.39 0.45 24.46
CA ILE A 123 6.06 -0.67 25.33
C ILE A 123 6.71 -1.96 24.85
N VAL A 124 6.66 -3.01 25.67
CA VAL A 124 7.05 -4.37 25.25
C VAL A 124 5.78 -5.14 24.90
N LEU A 125 5.69 -5.65 23.68
CA LEU A 125 4.69 -6.63 23.31
C LEU A 125 5.14 -8.03 23.74
N GLU A 126 4.19 -8.79 24.26
CA GLU A 126 4.39 -10.22 24.47
C GLU A 126 4.32 -10.96 23.14
N LYS A 127 5.09 -12.05 23.02
CA LYS A 127 5.03 -12.89 21.84
C LYS A 127 3.64 -13.50 21.67
N GLY A 128 3.19 -13.63 20.43
CA GLY A 128 1.91 -14.26 20.14
C GLY A 128 1.48 -14.09 18.68
N ASN A 129 0.45 -14.84 18.31
CA ASN A 129 -0.18 -14.75 17.00
C ASN A 129 -1.59 -14.21 17.19
N ASP A 130 -1.97 -13.24 16.35
CA ASP A 130 -3.26 -12.57 16.34
C ASP A 130 -3.72 -12.09 17.73
N VAL A 131 -2.79 -11.46 18.46
CA VAL A 131 -3.05 -10.91 19.78
C VAL A 131 -3.77 -9.57 19.63
N PRO A 132 -4.97 -9.39 20.23
CA PRO A 132 -5.63 -8.11 20.24
C PRO A 132 -4.85 -7.15 21.14
N LEU A 133 -4.53 -5.96 20.63
CA LEU A 133 -4.05 -4.88 21.47
C LEU A 133 -5.17 -4.49 22.45
N VAL A 134 -4.84 -4.31 23.72
CA VAL A 134 -5.83 -3.96 24.77
C VAL A 134 -6.58 -2.66 24.45
N ASN A 135 -5.99 -1.80 23.62
CA ASN A 135 -6.55 -0.52 23.24
C ASN A 135 -7.38 -0.65 21.96
N THR A 136 -8.60 -0.11 22.02
CA THR A 136 -9.43 0.12 20.83
C THR A 136 -9.31 1.59 20.43
N ILE A 137 -9.24 1.84 19.13
CA ILE A 137 -9.25 3.20 18.58
C ILE A 137 -10.71 3.56 18.32
N LEU A 138 -11.21 4.63 18.91
CA LEU A 138 -12.52 5.17 18.56
C LEU A 138 -12.30 6.21 17.46
N LEU A 139 -12.86 5.96 16.27
CA LEU A 139 -12.81 6.94 15.20
C LEU A 139 -13.65 8.15 15.57
N ASP A 140 -13.02 9.31 15.49
CA ASP A 140 -13.64 10.60 15.74
C ASP A 140 -14.60 11.02 14.62
N GLY A 141 -15.14 12.23 14.74
CA GLY A 141 -16.01 12.83 13.73
C GLY A 141 -15.26 13.37 12.50
N HIS A 142 -13.94 13.33 12.50
CA HIS A 142 -13.12 13.93 11.47
C HIS A 142 -13.16 13.09 10.19
N ILE A 143 -13.31 13.75 9.05
CA ILE A 143 -13.43 13.09 7.74
C ILE A 143 -12.19 13.44 6.94
N GLY A 144 -11.38 12.43 6.68
CA GLY A 144 -10.11 12.60 5.99
C GLY A 144 -9.31 11.30 5.97
N PRO A 145 -8.22 11.28 5.18
CA PRO A 145 -7.25 10.21 5.26
C PRO A 145 -6.48 10.27 6.59
N GLU A 146 -6.19 9.11 7.16
CA GLU A 146 -5.41 8.96 8.37
C GLU A 146 -4.48 7.75 8.23
N LEU A 147 -3.19 7.95 8.45
CA LEU A 147 -2.19 6.88 8.45
C LEU A 147 -2.05 6.33 9.86
N TYR A 148 -2.32 5.04 10.04
CA TYR A 148 -1.97 4.34 11.27
C TYR A 148 -0.65 3.60 11.10
N ALA A 149 0.24 3.73 12.07
CA ALA A 149 1.55 3.11 12.03
C ALA A 149 1.83 2.31 13.29
N ALA A 150 2.11 1.03 13.06
CA ALA A 150 2.55 0.05 14.04
C ALA A 150 4.06 -0.17 13.88
N ILE A 151 4.83 0.32 14.82
CA ILE A 151 6.28 0.32 14.78
C ILE A 151 6.78 -0.77 15.72
N PHE A 152 7.51 -1.74 15.18
CA PHE A 152 8.16 -2.82 15.92
C PHE A 152 9.67 -2.58 15.96
N SER A 153 10.32 -2.89 17.06
CA SER A 153 11.77 -2.70 17.21
C SER A 153 12.34 -3.65 18.23
N GLU A 154 13.57 -4.11 18.02
CA GLU A 154 14.31 -4.86 19.05
C GLU A 154 14.75 -3.92 20.19
N GLU A 155 15.13 -2.69 19.84
CA GLU A 155 15.58 -1.66 20.77
C GLU A 155 14.45 -0.75 21.26
N LYS A 156 14.66 -0.13 22.43
CA LYS A 156 13.70 0.81 23.02
C LYS A 156 13.61 2.07 22.16
N LEU A 157 12.40 2.40 21.70
CA LEU A 157 12.14 3.59 20.90
C LEU A 157 11.65 4.75 21.77
N SER A 158 12.07 5.97 21.43
CA SER A 158 11.53 7.21 21.98
C SER A 158 10.34 7.68 21.15
N VAL A 159 9.19 7.86 21.81
CA VAL A 159 7.99 8.41 21.16
C VAL A 159 8.26 9.82 20.64
N VAL A 160 9.02 10.63 21.39
CA VAL A 160 9.39 11.99 21.00
C VAL A 160 10.21 12.01 19.72
N ALA A 161 11.22 11.13 19.61
CA ALA A 161 12.05 11.04 18.41
C ALA A 161 11.24 10.61 17.17
N VAL A 162 10.36 9.62 17.33
CA VAL A 162 9.48 9.17 16.25
C VAL A 162 8.56 10.30 15.77
N ARG A 163 7.92 11.04 16.70
CA ARG A 163 7.07 12.18 16.35
C ARG A 163 7.85 13.28 15.63
N ALA A 164 9.06 13.59 16.10
CA ALA A 164 9.92 14.58 15.45
C ALA A 164 10.26 14.18 14.01
N GLY A 165 10.68 12.93 13.77
CA GLY A 165 11.00 12.46 12.42
C GLY A 165 9.82 12.44 11.46
N ILE A 166 8.59 12.22 11.95
CA ILE A 166 7.36 12.36 11.17
C ILE A 166 7.11 13.85 10.86
N GLY A 167 7.21 14.72 11.86
CA GLY A 167 7.01 16.16 11.73
C GLY A 167 7.96 16.80 10.72
N GLU A 168 9.23 16.41 10.71
CA GLU A 168 10.22 16.88 9.72
C GLU A 168 9.81 16.55 8.29
N GLN A 169 9.27 15.36 8.05
CA GLN A 169 8.79 14.96 6.72
C GLN A 169 7.54 15.71 6.28
N LEU A 170 6.62 15.93 7.22
CA LEU A 170 5.41 16.74 6.97
C LEU A 170 5.79 18.18 6.63
N LEU A 171 6.71 18.79 7.39
CA LEU A 171 7.24 20.13 7.11
C LEU A 171 7.95 20.21 5.75
N ALA A 172 8.58 19.13 5.31
CA ALA A 172 9.16 19.01 3.96
C ALA A 172 8.10 18.81 2.86
N GLY A 173 6.80 18.78 3.20
CA GLY A 173 5.69 18.61 2.24
C GLY A 173 5.46 17.16 1.81
N THR A 174 5.95 16.18 2.58
CA THR A 174 5.74 14.76 2.28
C THR A 174 4.26 14.41 2.47
N PRO A 175 3.57 13.87 1.45
CA PRO A 175 2.19 13.41 1.61
C PRO A 175 2.10 12.27 2.62
N ILE A 176 1.01 12.20 3.39
CA ILE A 176 0.83 11.22 4.48
C ILE A 176 1.01 9.77 4.02
N GLY A 177 0.44 9.39 2.88
CA GLY A 177 0.61 8.04 2.32
C GLY A 177 2.05 7.72 1.85
N LYS A 178 2.98 8.67 1.96
CA LYS A 178 4.40 8.53 1.62
C LYS A 178 5.33 8.78 2.81
N ILE A 179 4.80 9.03 4.01
CA ILE A 179 5.63 9.19 5.20
C ILE A 179 6.39 7.88 5.44
N VAL A 180 7.72 8.00 5.53
CA VAL A 180 8.60 6.89 5.89
C VAL A 180 8.90 7.02 7.37
N ILE A 181 8.54 6.00 8.15
CA ILE A 181 8.89 6.02 9.56
C ILE A 181 10.33 5.53 9.69
N ASN A 182 11.27 6.49 9.71
CA ASN A 182 12.67 6.24 10.04
C ASN A 182 12.77 5.99 11.54
N VAL A 183 12.54 4.74 11.90
CA VAL A 183 12.96 4.17 13.17
C VAL A 183 14.35 3.57 12.95
N GLY A 184 15.17 3.48 14.00
CA GLY A 184 16.59 3.08 13.88
C GLY A 184 16.83 1.78 13.10
N HIS A 185 18.09 1.42 12.87
CA HIS A 185 18.50 0.32 11.97
C HIS A 185 17.79 -1.03 12.24
N ASP A 186 17.37 -1.27 13.49
CA ASP A 186 16.76 -2.53 13.96
C ASP A 186 15.24 -2.43 14.21
N ALA A 187 14.58 -1.50 13.53
CA ALA A 187 13.15 -1.28 13.66
C ALA A 187 12.41 -1.44 12.33
N ASP A 188 11.27 -2.13 12.38
CA ASP A 188 10.37 -2.39 11.25
C ASP A 188 9.05 -1.66 11.48
N ALA A 189 8.68 -0.79 10.55
CA ALA A 189 7.41 -0.06 10.61
C ALA A 189 6.39 -0.71 9.66
N ARG A 190 5.25 -1.11 10.23
CA ARG A 190 4.07 -1.58 9.49
C ARG A 190 3.03 -0.47 9.48
N THR A 191 2.60 -0.06 8.29
CA THR A 191 1.63 1.03 8.13
C THR A 191 0.34 0.53 7.51
N VAL A 192 -0.77 1.09 7.98
CA VAL A 192 -2.12 0.87 7.44
C VAL A 192 -2.71 2.25 7.17
N PHE A 193 -2.95 2.54 5.91
CA PHE A 193 -3.60 3.78 5.50
C PHE A 193 -5.12 3.60 5.57
N ILE A 194 -5.79 4.49 6.28
CA ILE A 194 -7.23 4.50 6.51
C ILE A 194 -7.85 5.74 5.85
N GLU A 195 -8.98 5.57 5.18
CA GLU A 195 -9.81 6.68 4.68
C GLU A 195 -11.14 6.71 5.46
N LYS A 196 -11.38 7.79 6.22
CA LYS A 196 -12.65 8.00 6.93
C LYS A 196 -13.67 8.64 5.99
N ARG A 197 -14.88 8.09 5.89
CA ARG A 197 -15.99 8.61 5.05
C ARG A 197 -17.26 8.86 5.84
N GLN A 198 -18.10 9.77 5.35
CA GLN A 198 -19.45 9.93 5.89
C GLN A 198 -20.28 8.67 5.67
N LYS A 199 -21.10 8.33 6.67
CA LYS A 199 -22.09 7.27 6.54
C LYS A 199 -23.15 7.71 5.53
N ALA A 200 -23.39 6.89 4.49
CA ALA A 200 -24.52 7.10 3.61
C ALA A 200 -25.82 7.07 4.44
N ARG A 201 -26.66 8.09 4.27
CA ARG A 201 -27.98 8.17 4.92
C ARG A 201 -28.95 7.16 4.32
#